data_AF-A0A3D5BQZ1-F1
#
_entry.id   AF-A0A3D5BQZ1-F1
#
_cell.length_a   1.000
_cell.length_b   1.000
_cell.length_c   1.000
_cell.angle_alpha   90.00
_cell.angle_beta   90.00
_cell.angle_gamma   90.00
#
_symmetry.space_group_name_H-M   'P 1'
#
loop_
_entity.id
_entity.type
_entity.pdbx_description
1 polymer ?
#
loop_
_entity_poly.entity_id
_entity_poly.type
_entity_poly.pdbx_seq_one_letter_code
_entity_poly.pdbx_strand_id
1 'polypeptide(L)'
;MTGHDLRDDLVFAEEDLVVAPARGGEAWKLLIVDDEEEVHSITRMVLGGYEFEGAPLVFLSAYSAEEGRKVMDANPDVAVMLLDVVMETPHAGLDLARHVREALGNRLVRIILRTGQP
;
A
#
# COMPACT_ATOMS: atom_id res chain seq x y z
N MET A 1 -13.03 49.54 25.47
CA MET A 1 -13.21 49.64 24.00
C MET A 1 -11.86 50.03 23.44
N THR A 2 -11.07 49.26 22.71
CA THR A 2 -11.21 48.01 21.93
C THR A 2 -9.75 47.50 21.82
N GLY A 3 -9.37 46.29 22.25
CA GLY A 3 -9.69 45.04 21.59
C GLY A 3 -8.95 44.94 20.25
N HIS A 4 -7.61 44.80 20.25
CA HIS A 4 -6.87 44.45 19.03
C HIS A 4 -6.46 42.97 19.16
N ASP A 5 -7.38 42.11 18.75
CA ASP A 5 -7.19 40.69 18.52
C ASP A 5 -6.42 40.55 17.20
N LEU A 6 -5.09 40.59 17.27
CA LEU A 6 -4.24 40.13 16.16
C LEU A 6 -4.31 38.61 16.19
N ARG A 7 -5.38 38.08 15.58
CA ARG A 7 -5.35 36.72 15.06
C ARG A 7 -4.14 36.65 14.16
N ASP A 8 -3.22 35.82 14.60
CA ASP A 8 -2.13 35.27 13.84
C ASP A 8 -2.74 34.62 12.59
N ASP A 9 -2.91 35.43 11.54
CA ASP A 9 -3.27 34.96 10.21
C ASP A 9 -2.09 34.09 9.77
N LEU A 10 -2.18 32.80 10.10
CA LEU A 10 -1.42 31.72 9.50
C LEU A 10 -1.71 31.73 8.00
N VAL A 11 -0.98 32.58 7.28
CA VAL A 11 -0.89 32.54 5.83
C VAL A 11 -0.04 31.33 5.50
N PHE A 12 -0.69 30.21 5.23
CA PHE A 12 -0.05 29.07 4.58
C PHE A 12 0.40 29.55 3.20
N ALA A 13 1.72 29.56 2.99
CA ALA A 13 2.25 29.68 1.64
C ALA A 13 1.76 28.46 0.85
N GLU A 14 1.13 28.69 -0.30
CA GLU A 14 0.95 27.64 -1.30
C GLU A 14 2.37 27.25 -1.74
N GLU A 15 2.90 26.16 -1.21
CA GLU A 15 4.01 25.48 -1.89
C GLU A 15 3.47 25.12 -3.27
N ASP A 16 4.03 25.74 -4.31
CA ASP A 16 3.85 25.31 -5.69
C ASP A 16 4.28 23.84 -5.75
N LEU A 17 3.32 22.94 -5.56
CA LEU A 17 3.49 21.53 -5.84
C LEU A 17 3.79 21.47 -7.33
N VAL A 18 5.06 21.32 -7.65
CA VAL A 18 5.52 21.13 -9.01
C VAL A 18 4.97 19.78 -9.44
N VAL A 19 3.75 19.77 -9.99
CA VAL A 19 3.19 18.58 -10.62
C VAL A 19 4.01 18.36 -11.87
N ALA A 20 5.07 17.55 -11.73
CA ALA A 20 5.85 17.10 -12.85
C ALA A 20 4.89 16.48 -13.88
N PRO A 21 5.03 16.78 -15.18
CA PRO A 21 4.15 16.21 -16.19
C PRO A 21 4.21 14.69 -16.10
N ALA A 22 3.05 14.05 -15.97
CA ALA A 22 2.92 12.59 -15.94
C ALA A 22 3.60 12.01 -17.18
N ARG A 23 4.83 11.52 -17.01
CA ARG A 23 5.44 10.60 -17.97
C ARG A 23 4.65 9.32 -17.83
N GLY A 24 4.11 8.81 -18.93
CA GLY A 24 3.23 7.64 -18.97
C GLY A 24 3.89 6.34 -18.50
N GLY A 25 4.19 6.24 -17.22
CA GLY A 25 4.46 5.00 -16.49
C GLY A 25 3.23 4.67 -15.66
N GLU A 26 2.70 3.46 -15.83
CA GLU A 26 1.63 2.95 -14.97
C GLU A 26 2.11 2.99 -13.51
N ALA A 27 1.22 3.37 -12.59
CA ALA A 27 1.55 3.39 -11.17
C ALA A 27 1.85 1.97 -10.66
N TRP A 28 2.80 1.85 -9.73
CA TRP A 28 3.17 0.56 -9.16
C TRP A 28 2.13 0.12 -8.13
N LYS A 29 1.40 -0.95 -8.42
CA LYS A 29 0.43 -1.53 -7.49
C LYS A 29 1.14 -2.28 -6.37
N LEU A 30 0.93 -1.83 -5.13
CA LEU A 30 1.37 -2.46 -3.91
C LEU A 30 0.15 -2.97 -3.14
N LEU A 31 0.06 -4.29 -2.98
CA LEU A 31 -0.99 -4.94 -2.20
C LEU A 31 -0.52 -5.18 -0.77
N ILE A 32 -1.30 -4.71 0.20
CA ILE A 32 -1.11 -4.98 1.63
C ILE A 32 -2.12 -6.05 2.04
N VAL A 33 -1.65 -7.15 2.60
CA VAL A 33 -2.47 -8.24 3.12
C VAL A 33 -2.10 -8.49 4.58
N ASP A 34 -2.95 -8.00 5.48
CA ASP A 34 -2.78 -8.02 6.93
C ASP A 34 -4.18 -7.82 7.55
N ASP A 35 -4.53 -8.48 8.66
CA ASP A 35 -5.85 -8.33 9.28
C ASP A 35 -5.96 -7.09 10.18
N GLU A 36 -4.86 -6.39 10.44
CA GLU A 36 -4.82 -5.19 11.27
C GLU A 36 -4.92 -3.88 10.45
N GLU A 37 -6.01 -3.13 10.61
CA GLU A 37 -6.24 -1.86 9.90
C GLU A 37 -5.11 -0.81 10.08
N GLU A 38 -4.47 -0.80 11.24
CA GLU A 38 -3.37 0.10 11.56
C GLU A 38 -2.17 -0.13 10.62
N VAL A 39 -1.90 -1.38 10.22
CA VAL A 39 -0.81 -1.72 9.31
C VAL A 39 -1.01 -1.10 7.94
N HIS A 40 -2.25 -1.15 7.43
CA HIS A 40 -2.60 -0.55 6.15
C HIS A 40 -2.43 0.97 6.20
N SER A 41 -2.89 1.58 7.29
CA SER A 41 -2.85 3.02 7.50
C SER A 41 -1.41 3.53 7.61
N ILE A 42 -0.57 2.89 8.43
CA ILE A 42 0.85 3.25 8.58
C ILE A 42 1.61 3.02 7.28
N THR A 43 1.39 1.91 6.58
CA THR A 43 2.07 1.63 5.31
C THR A 43 1.77 2.70 4.27
N ARG A 44 0.50 3.10 4.12
CA ARG A 44 0.09 4.19 3.20
C ARG A 44 0.66 5.53 3.63
N MET A 45 0.69 5.84 4.92
CA MET A 45 1.29 7.08 5.44
C MET A 45 2.79 7.16 5.14
N VAL A 46 3.53 6.07 5.37
CA VAL A 46 4.99 6.02 5.19
C VAL A 46 5.39 6.04 3.71
N LEU A 47 4.62 5.36 2.85
CA LEU A 47 4.98 5.17 1.45
C LEU A 47 4.18 6.02 0.46
N GLY A 48 3.18 6.81 0.92
CA GLY A 48 2.23 7.50 0.06
C GLY A 48 2.83 8.53 -0.91
N GLY A 49 3.96 9.13 -0.56
CA GLY A 49 4.71 10.06 -1.42
C GLY A 49 5.90 9.42 -2.13
N TYR A 50 6.08 8.10 -2.02
CA TYR A 50 7.22 7.42 -2.64
C TYR A 50 6.98 7.21 -4.14
N GLU A 51 7.98 7.56 -4.94
CA GLU A 51 8.02 7.27 -6.37
C GLU A 51 9.17 6.31 -6.66
N PHE A 52 8.88 5.29 -7.47
CA PHE A 52 9.89 4.36 -7.96
C PHE A 52 9.99 4.48 -9.48
N GLU A 53 11.20 4.73 -9.98
CA GLU A 53 11.47 4.97 -11.40
C GLU A 53 10.58 6.05 -12.04
N GLY A 54 10.18 7.05 -11.24
CA GLY A 54 9.33 8.17 -11.70
C GLY A 54 7.84 7.81 -11.83
N ALA A 55 7.40 6.69 -11.25
CA ALA A 55 5.99 6.34 -11.12
C ALA A 55 5.58 6.19 -9.65
N PRO A 56 4.39 6.67 -9.26
CA PRO A 56 3.92 6.60 -7.88
C PRO A 56 3.48 5.19 -7.49
N LEU A 57 3.34 4.96 -6.19
CA LEU A 57 2.71 3.76 -5.65
C LEU A 57 1.18 3.91 -5.60
N VAL A 58 0.45 2.86 -5.96
CA VAL A 58 -1.00 2.72 -5.71
C VAL A 58 -1.22 1.55 -4.76
N PHE A 59 -1.96 1.79 -3.69
CA PHE A 59 -2.11 0.83 -2.59
C PHE A 59 -3.45 0.11 -2.66
N LEU A 60 -3.39 -1.22 -2.74
CA LEU A 60 -4.53 -2.13 -2.59
C LEU A 60 -4.50 -2.74 -1.18
N SER A 61 -5.67 -3.01 -0.61
CA SER A 61 -5.80 -3.66 0.70
C SER A 61 -6.57 -4.96 0.57
N ALA A 62 -6.18 -5.96 1.34
CA ALA A 62 -6.97 -7.13 1.69
C ALA A 62 -6.78 -7.44 3.17
N TYR A 63 -7.84 -7.77 3.89
CA TYR A 63 -7.83 -8.01 5.33
C TYR A 63 -7.94 -9.50 5.68
N SER A 64 -7.82 -10.36 4.68
CA SER A 64 -7.93 -11.81 4.77
C SER A 64 -7.19 -12.47 3.62
N ALA A 65 -6.80 -13.73 3.79
CA ALA A 65 -6.24 -14.52 2.71
C ALA A 65 -7.21 -14.66 1.52
N GLU A 66 -8.51 -14.78 1.79
CA GLU A 66 -9.54 -14.88 0.75
C GLU A 66 -9.72 -13.57 -0.04
N GLU A 67 -9.70 -12.42 0.63
CA GLU A 67 -9.66 -11.13 -0.06
C GLU A 67 -8.38 -10.97 -0.88
N GLY A 68 -7.23 -11.38 -0.32
CA GLY A 68 -5.95 -11.35 -1.02
C GLY A 68 -5.96 -12.14 -2.33
N ARG A 69 -6.62 -13.31 -2.35
CA ARG A 69 -6.84 -14.10 -3.58
C ARG A 69 -7.63 -13.32 -4.62
N LYS A 70 -8.77 -12.73 -4.21
CA LYS A 70 -9.64 -11.95 -5.12
C LYS A 70 -8.92 -10.74 -5.70
N VAL A 71 -8.17 -10.01 -4.88
CA VAL A 71 -7.42 -8.84 -5.33
C VAL A 71 -6.33 -9.25 -6.33
N MET A 72 -5.61 -10.34 -6.08
CA MET A 72 -4.58 -10.85 -6.99
C MET A 72 -5.13 -11.36 -8.32
N ASP A 73 -6.29 -12.03 -8.30
CA ASP A 73 -6.97 -12.47 -9.52
C ASP A 73 -7.41 -11.28 -10.39
N ALA A 74 -7.94 -10.23 -9.75
CA ALA A 74 -8.38 -9.01 -10.43
C ALA A 74 -7.22 -8.08 -10.87
N ASN A 75 -6.04 -8.21 -10.25
CA ASN A 75 -4.88 -7.34 -10.49
C ASN A 75 -3.60 -8.16 -10.75
N PRO A 76 -3.48 -8.80 -11.93
CA PRO A 76 -2.30 -9.59 -12.26
C PRO A 76 -1.00 -8.76 -12.33
N ASP A 77 -1.12 -7.44 -12.43
CA ASP A 77 -0.06 -6.43 -12.49
C ASP A 77 0.37 -5.90 -11.11
N VAL A 78 -0.10 -6.48 -10.00
CA VAL A 78 0.48 -6.18 -8.67
C VAL A 78 1.99 -6.43 -8.70
N ALA A 79 2.76 -5.38 -8.41
CA ALA A 79 4.21 -5.42 -8.43
C ALA A 79 4.78 -5.98 -7.13
N VAL A 80 4.21 -5.57 -5.99
CA VAL A 80 4.61 -6.00 -4.65
C VAL A 80 3.39 -6.40 -3.84
N MET A 81 3.49 -7.51 -3.12
CA MET A 81 2.57 -7.89 -2.06
C MET A 81 3.33 -7.90 -0.72
N LEU A 82 2.91 -7.05 0.21
CA LEU A 82 3.29 -7.14 1.62
C LEU A 82 2.28 -8.07 2.30
N LEU A 83 2.76 -9.16 2.87
CA LEU A 83 1.90 -10.26 3.33
C LEU A 83 2.26 -10.69 4.74
N ASP A 84 1.34 -10.56 5.68
CA ASP A 84 1.48 -11.23 6.97
C ASP A 84 1.24 -12.74 6.84
N VAL A 85 2.01 -13.52 7.58
CA VAL A 85 1.93 -14.98 7.60
C VAL A 85 0.78 -15.47 8.47
N VAL A 86 0.56 -14.84 9.61
CA VAL A 86 -0.40 -15.27 10.63
C VAL A 86 -1.58 -14.33 10.65
N MET A 87 -2.72 -14.76 10.10
CA MET A 87 -3.97 -14.00 10.10
C MET A 87 -5.09 -14.89 10.64
N GLU A 88 -6.05 -15.30 9.81
CA GLU A 88 -7.17 -16.17 10.21
C GLU A 88 -6.71 -17.56 10.64
N THR A 89 -5.55 -18.00 10.12
CA THR A 89 -4.84 -19.20 10.55
C THR A 89 -3.34 -18.93 10.63
N PRO A 90 -2.56 -19.74 11.37
CA PRO A 90 -1.10 -19.60 11.47
C PRO A 90 -0.32 -19.69 10.14
N HIS A 91 -0.98 -20.13 9.07
CA HIS A 91 -0.35 -20.34 7.76
C HIS A 91 -1.12 -19.65 6.63
N ALA A 92 -2.11 -18.80 6.95
CA ALA A 92 -2.98 -18.16 5.98
C ALA A 92 -2.19 -17.42 4.89
N GLY A 93 -1.17 -16.64 5.30
CA GLY A 93 -0.31 -15.93 4.36
C GLY A 93 0.56 -16.85 3.50
N LEU A 94 1.11 -17.93 4.08
CA LEU A 94 1.90 -18.88 3.29
C LEU A 94 1.04 -19.61 2.25
N ASP A 95 -0.21 -19.93 2.59
CA ASP A 95 -1.14 -20.58 1.66
C ASP A 95 -1.62 -19.62 0.55
N LEU A 96 -1.77 -18.33 0.86
CA LEU A 96 -1.99 -17.29 -0.15
C LEU A 96 -0.77 -17.16 -1.08
N ALA A 97 0.45 -17.05 -0.54
CA ALA A 97 1.67 -16.96 -1.34
C ALA A 97 1.83 -18.17 -2.26
N ARG A 98 1.55 -19.38 -1.75
CA ARG A 98 1.52 -20.61 -2.54
C ARG A 98 0.52 -20.51 -3.69
N HIS A 99 -0.71 -20.08 -3.41
CA HIS A 99 -1.73 -19.92 -4.44
C HIS A 99 -1.32 -18.94 -5.54
N VAL A 100 -0.75 -17.78 -5.17
CA VAL A 100 -0.26 -16.81 -6.16
C VAL A 100 0.81 -17.41 -7.07
N ARG A 101 1.69 -18.26 -6.53
CA ARG A 101 2.78 -18.87 -7.30
C ARG A 101 2.36 -20.08 -8.12
N GLU A 102 1.53 -20.94 -7.56
CA GLU A 102 1.22 -22.25 -8.13
C GLU A 102 -0.09 -22.24 -8.92
N ALA A 103 -1.12 -21.56 -8.42
CA ALA A 103 -2.44 -21.54 -9.06
C ALA A 103 -2.57 -20.37 -10.05
N LEU A 104 -2.21 -19.14 -9.63
CA LEU A 104 -2.22 -17.98 -10.53
C LEU A 104 -0.99 -17.94 -11.45
N GLY A 105 0.07 -18.69 -11.12
CA GLY A 105 1.32 -18.71 -11.89
C GLY A 105 2.05 -17.36 -11.93
N ASN A 106 1.67 -16.39 -11.09
CA ASN A 106 2.23 -15.05 -11.12
C ASN A 106 3.61 -15.08 -10.48
N ARG A 107 4.66 -15.10 -11.30
CA ARG A 107 6.07 -15.08 -10.86
C ARG A 107 6.67 -13.67 -10.85
N LEU A 108 5.98 -12.68 -11.40
CA LEU A 108 6.46 -11.31 -11.51
C LEU A 108 6.25 -10.54 -10.20
N VAL A 109 5.11 -10.73 -9.54
CA VAL A 109 4.84 -10.09 -8.25
C VAL A 109 5.90 -10.47 -7.21
N ARG A 110 6.49 -9.48 -6.55
CA ARG A 110 7.39 -9.68 -5.42
C ARG A 110 6.57 -9.83 -4.14
N ILE A 111 6.64 -10.99 -3.49
CA ILE A 111 5.99 -11.21 -2.19
C ILE A 111 7.02 -11.00 -1.10
N ILE A 112 6.73 -10.07 -0.19
CA ILE A 112 7.51 -9.78 1.01
C ILE A 112 6.70 -10.29 2.19
N LEU A 113 7.20 -11.33 2.84
CA LEU A 113 6.57 -11.88 4.03
C LEU A 113 6.94 -11.02 5.24
N ARG A 114 5.93 -10.51 5.93
CA ARG A 114 6.04 -9.99 7.27
C ARG A 114 5.74 -11.13 8.23
N THR A 115 6.60 -11.32 9.23
CA THR A 115 6.31 -12.20 10.35
C THR A 115 6.43 -11.36 11.60
N GLY A 116 5.41 -11.36 12.46
CA GLY A 116 5.61 -10.92 13.84
C GLY A 116 6.78 -11.70 14.45
N GLN A 117 7.70 -11.00 15.13
CA GLN A 117 8.58 -11.72 16.05
C GLN A 117 7.70 -12.25 17.20
N PRO A 118 7.96 -13.47 17.70
CA PRO A 118 7.26 -14.02 18.87
C PRO A 118 7.53 -13.20 20.13
#